data_AF-A0A828Y014-F1
#
_entry.id   AF-A0A828Y014-F1
#
_cell.length_a   1.000
_cell.length_b   1.000
_cell.length_c   1.000
_cell.angle_alpha   90.00
_cell.angle_beta   90.00
_cell.angle_gamma   90.00
#
_symmetry.space_group_name_H-M   'P 1'
#
loop_
_entity.id
_entity.type
_entity.pdbx_description
1 polymer ?
#
loop_
_entity_poly.entity_id
_entity_poly.type
_entity_poly.pdbx_seq_one_letter_code
_entity_poly.pdbx_strand_id
1 'polypeptide(L)'
;MSFSILSFLFLVFCAFLFLEKKSHDRILKRIPIRIHVNGTRGKSSVTRLIHSILVEEGWKVFAKTTGSTASLLFPNRNESFVFRNKISIEEQKSFLRFAVNNDAQAIVLECMAVQPQYQKDSEELLICATHGVITNIRPDHWEWTDTEEKILEGFKKTIPNNGILIYGKNYIVESLKPNWNPSQKLKLNLSLLKAASLKNTELILAEPELSRNQIETAFGYIRYPEHYENVEIAVRVCETLGVSSESILRGITNAVSDPGALKILDKEVKNKLQRFVFAFAANDVVSFEKILKSDQKEWSKFNSIILVFNSKRERPFRTIEFGKFLTDFSGLSKIYFFGSWQRLFRSVYKGNADLTFYKKNLIFDLKEIFSKSNLWIGAGNYQGSGRVWLEKLAADLNVIEEKDWKF
;
A
#
# COMPACT_ATOMS: atom_id res chain seq x y z
N MET A 1 21.34 -12.61 -48.25
CA MET A 1 20.37 -11.69 -47.63
C MET A 1 21.18 -10.70 -46.79
N SER A 2 21.29 -9.47 -47.30
CA SER A 2 22.51 -8.63 -47.18
C SER A 2 22.62 -7.87 -45.85
N PHE A 3 23.84 -7.74 -45.32
CA PHE A 3 24.23 -6.87 -44.21
C PHE A 3 23.62 -5.46 -44.30
N SER A 4 23.41 -4.95 -45.52
CA SER A 4 22.76 -3.65 -45.77
C SER A 4 21.29 -3.63 -45.35
N ILE A 5 20.56 -4.73 -45.49
CA ILE A 5 19.16 -4.85 -45.03
C ILE A 5 19.12 -4.85 -43.50
N LEU A 6 20.01 -5.60 -42.85
CA LEU A 6 20.10 -5.62 -41.39
C LEU A 6 20.49 -4.25 -40.82
N SER A 7 21.46 -3.57 -41.45
CA SER A 7 21.88 -2.22 -41.08
C SER A 7 20.75 -1.20 -41.24
N PHE A 8 20.01 -1.25 -42.36
CA PHE A 8 18.85 -0.40 -42.59
C PHE A 8 17.75 -0.64 -41.54
N LEU A 9 17.40 -1.91 -41.27
CA LEU A 9 16.42 -2.26 -40.24
C LEU A 9 16.86 -1.79 -38.85
N PHE A 10 18.15 -1.91 -38.52
CA PHE A 10 18.70 -1.40 -37.28
C PHE A 10 18.60 0.13 -37.18
N LEU A 11 18.88 0.87 -38.26
CA LEU A 11 18.72 2.32 -38.30
C LEU A 11 17.24 2.74 -38.13
N VAL A 12 16.32 2.06 -38.79
CA VAL A 12 14.87 2.30 -38.63
C VAL A 12 14.44 2.04 -37.19
N PHE A 13 14.94 0.97 -36.57
CA PHE A 13 14.68 0.66 -35.17
C PHE A 13 15.23 1.72 -34.22
N CYS A 14 16.47 2.18 -34.42
CA CYS A 14 17.06 3.27 -33.64
C CYS A 14 16.28 4.59 -33.80
N ALA A 15 15.85 4.92 -35.03
CA ALA A 15 15.03 6.10 -35.29
C ALA A 15 13.67 6.00 -34.58
N PHE A 16 13.03 4.83 -34.59
CA PHE A 16 11.80 4.56 -33.87
C PHE A 16 11.96 4.79 -32.35
N LEU A 17 13.00 4.22 -31.74
CA LEU A 17 13.28 4.40 -30.30
C LEU A 17 13.56 5.87 -29.94
N PHE A 18 14.29 6.59 -30.80
CA PHE A 18 14.56 8.01 -30.61
C PHE A 18 13.26 8.84 -30.65
N LEU A 19 12.37 8.55 -31.61
CA LEU A 19 11.07 9.21 -31.71
C LEU A 19 10.16 8.88 -30.52
N GLU A 20 10.16 7.63 -30.04
CA GLU A 20 9.42 7.23 -28.83
C GLU A 20 9.89 8.03 -27.61
N LYS A 21 11.22 8.07 -27.37
CA LYS A 21 11.81 8.82 -26.27
C LYS A 21 11.50 10.32 -26.36
N LYS A 22 11.66 10.92 -27.54
CA LYS A 22 11.34 12.34 -27.77
C LYS A 22 9.86 12.65 -27.54
N SER A 23 8.97 11.74 -27.94
CA SER A 23 7.53 11.86 -27.68
C SER A 23 7.22 11.79 -26.18
N HIS A 24 7.86 10.86 -25.46
CA HIS A 24 7.72 10.71 -24.02
C HIS A 24 8.24 11.92 -23.25
N ASP A 25 9.39 12.47 -23.64
CA ASP A 25 9.95 13.65 -22.99
C ASP A 25 9.06 14.89 -23.16
N ARG A 26 8.37 15.00 -24.30
CA ARG A 26 7.36 16.06 -24.52
C ARG A 26 6.15 15.90 -23.59
N ILE A 27 5.71 14.67 -23.32
CA ILE A 27 4.64 14.37 -22.37
C ILE A 27 5.06 14.83 -20.98
N LEU A 28 6.26 14.46 -20.53
CA LEU A 28 6.76 14.83 -19.20
C LEU A 28 6.86 16.33 -18.99
N LYS A 29 7.29 17.09 -20.01
CA LYS A 29 7.35 18.56 -19.97
C LYS A 29 5.99 19.23 -19.81
N ARG A 30 4.90 18.56 -20.16
CA ARG A 30 3.52 19.09 -20.04
C ARG A 30 2.88 18.85 -18.68
N ILE A 31 3.45 17.98 -17.85
CA ILE A 31 2.97 17.73 -16.48
C ILE A 31 3.95 18.44 -15.54
N PRO A 32 3.68 19.64 -15.03
CA PRO A 32 4.68 20.42 -14.32
C PRO A 32 5.07 19.77 -12.99
N ILE A 33 4.12 19.14 -12.28
CA ILE A 33 4.35 18.54 -10.97
C ILE A 33 4.19 17.02 -11.08
N ARG A 34 5.27 16.30 -10.79
CA ARG A 34 5.36 14.84 -10.85
C ARG A 34 5.88 14.34 -9.52
N ILE A 35 5.02 13.66 -8.76
CA ILE A 35 5.32 13.17 -7.42
C ILE A 35 5.48 11.66 -7.47
N HIS A 36 6.65 11.14 -7.11
CA HIS A 36 6.97 9.72 -7.12
C HIS A 36 7.09 9.18 -5.70
N VAL A 37 6.10 8.40 -5.28
CA VAL A 37 5.98 7.91 -3.91
C VAL A 37 6.56 6.51 -3.80
N ASN A 38 7.70 6.40 -3.10
CA ASN A 38 8.40 5.16 -2.84
C ASN A 38 8.49 4.88 -1.34
N GLY A 39 8.92 3.68 -0.99
CA GLY A 39 9.02 3.21 0.39
C GLY A 39 8.48 1.81 0.56
N THR A 40 8.81 1.20 1.70
CA THR A 40 8.42 -0.16 2.00
C THR A 40 6.91 -0.25 2.25
N ARG A 41 6.38 0.59 3.14
CA ARG A 41 4.96 0.64 3.53
C ARG A 41 4.35 2.03 3.42
N GLY A 42 3.03 2.12 3.30
CA GLY A 42 2.31 3.41 3.31
C GLY A 42 2.25 4.14 1.96
N LYS A 43 2.89 3.64 0.89
CA LYS A 43 2.91 4.31 -0.42
C LYS A 43 1.52 4.67 -0.95
N SER A 44 0.58 3.73 -0.97
CA SER A 44 -0.78 3.96 -1.48
C SER A 44 -1.56 4.94 -0.62
N SER A 45 -1.37 4.90 0.70
CA SER A 45 -1.99 5.85 1.64
C SER A 45 -1.45 7.27 1.41
N VAL A 46 -0.12 7.45 1.40
CA VAL A 46 0.53 8.74 1.14
C VAL A 46 0.13 9.28 -0.23
N THR A 47 0.07 8.42 -1.26
CA THR A 47 -0.39 8.80 -2.61
C THR A 47 -1.83 9.34 -2.59
N ARG A 48 -2.74 8.67 -1.87
CA ARG A 48 -4.14 9.08 -1.72
C ARG A 48 -4.29 10.37 -0.92
N LEU A 49 -3.50 10.54 0.14
CA LEU A 49 -3.49 11.76 0.97
C LEU A 49 -3.00 12.96 0.17
N ILE A 50 -1.86 12.84 -0.52
CA ILE A 50 -1.33 13.90 -1.40
C ILE A 50 -2.36 14.26 -2.48
N HIS A 51 -2.92 13.25 -3.16
CA HIS A 51 -3.98 13.47 -4.14
C HIS A 51 -5.18 14.23 -3.53
N SER A 52 -5.65 13.78 -2.36
CA SER A 52 -6.80 14.39 -1.68
C SER A 52 -6.57 15.86 -1.32
N ILE A 53 -5.37 16.19 -0.84
CA ILE A 53 -4.98 17.55 -0.47
C ILE A 53 -4.87 18.46 -1.69
N LEU A 54 -4.18 18.01 -2.75
CA LEU A 54 -4.03 18.83 -3.95
C LEU A 54 -5.37 19.04 -4.68
N VAL A 55 -6.24 18.03 -4.69
CA VAL A 55 -7.61 18.18 -5.22
C VAL A 55 -8.42 19.18 -4.39
N GLU A 56 -8.26 19.17 -3.07
CA GLU A 56 -8.95 20.12 -2.18
C GLU A 56 -8.52 21.57 -2.44
N GLU A 57 -7.26 21.80 -2.80
CA GLU A 57 -6.74 23.11 -3.26
C GLU A 57 -7.28 23.51 -4.64
N GLY A 58 -8.01 22.64 -5.33
CA GLY A 58 -8.59 22.88 -6.64
C GLY A 58 -7.69 22.50 -7.81
N TRP A 59 -6.60 21.77 -7.57
CA TRP A 59 -5.70 21.34 -8.65
C TRP A 59 -6.28 20.15 -9.42
N LYS A 60 -6.08 20.14 -10.73
CA LYS A 60 -6.39 19.01 -11.60
C LYS A 60 -5.33 17.92 -11.45
N VAL A 61 -5.52 17.08 -10.42
CA VAL A 61 -4.57 16.02 -10.05
C VAL A 61 -5.09 14.65 -10.46
N PHE A 62 -4.20 13.85 -11.03
CA PHE A 62 -4.45 12.42 -11.25
C PHE A 62 -3.44 11.60 -10.46
N ALA A 63 -3.90 10.54 -9.82
CA ALA A 63 -2.99 9.66 -9.10
C ALA A 63 -3.18 8.20 -9.49
N LYS A 64 -2.14 7.41 -9.27
CA LYS A 64 -2.16 5.98 -9.53
C LYS A 64 -1.56 5.22 -8.37
N THR A 65 -2.39 4.40 -7.73
CA THR A 65 -2.00 3.53 -6.62
C THR A 65 -1.87 2.09 -7.09
N THR A 66 -1.01 1.34 -6.42
CA THR A 66 -0.75 -0.08 -6.71
C THR A 66 -0.90 -1.00 -5.51
N GLY A 67 -1.56 -0.48 -4.47
CA GLY A 67 -1.83 -1.15 -3.19
C GLY A 67 -2.71 -2.39 -3.32
N SER A 68 -3.80 -2.45 -2.55
CA SER A 68 -4.64 -3.65 -2.51
C SER A 68 -5.31 -3.94 -3.85
N THR A 69 -5.75 -2.86 -4.51
CA THR A 69 -6.19 -2.85 -5.90
C THR A 69 -5.48 -1.73 -6.63
N ALA A 70 -5.07 -1.99 -7.86
CA ALA A 70 -4.53 -0.97 -8.73
C ALA A 70 -5.64 -0.01 -9.12
N SER A 71 -5.41 1.29 -8.96
CA SER A 71 -6.47 2.29 -9.15
C SER A 71 -5.94 3.58 -9.74
N LEU A 72 -6.78 4.22 -10.56
CA LEU A 72 -6.63 5.61 -10.96
C LEU A 72 -7.57 6.47 -10.13
N LEU A 73 -7.02 7.56 -9.59
CA LEU A 73 -7.75 8.58 -8.83
C LEU A 73 -7.87 9.83 -9.70
N PHE A 74 -9.06 10.42 -9.68
CA PHE A 74 -9.44 11.53 -10.55
C PHE A 74 -9.66 12.83 -9.75
N PRO A 75 -9.57 14.01 -10.40
CA PRO A 75 -9.77 15.30 -9.75
C PRO A 75 -11.12 15.47 -9.06
N ASN A 76 -12.15 14.74 -9.50
CA ASN A 76 -13.47 14.74 -8.87
C ASN A 76 -13.59 13.73 -7.71
N ARG A 77 -12.47 13.19 -7.22
CA ARG A 77 -12.38 12.16 -6.18
C ARG A 77 -12.98 10.80 -6.57
N ASN A 78 -13.40 10.60 -7.82
CA ASN A 78 -13.77 9.28 -8.30
C ASN A 78 -12.53 8.38 -8.41
N GLU A 79 -12.77 7.07 -8.36
CA GLU A 79 -11.76 6.04 -8.49
C GLU A 79 -12.18 5.05 -9.59
N SER A 80 -11.23 4.64 -10.43
CA SER A 80 -11.43 3.53 -11.37
C SER A 80 -10.39 2.45 -11.15
N PHE A 81 -10.83 1.20 -11.03
CA PHE A 81 -9.92 0.06 -10.90
C PHE A 81 -9.22 -0.23 -12.22
N VAL A 82 -7.90 -0.46 -12.14
CA VAL A 82 -7.10 -0.89 -13.28
C VAL A 82 -7.04 -2.41 -13.27
N PHE A 83 -7.72 -3.03 -14.23
CA PHE A 83 -7.61 -4.48 -14.43
C PHE A 83 -6.21 -4.83 -14.96
N ARG A 84 -5.51 -5.75 -14.29
CA ARG A 84 -4.14 -6.15 -14.63
C ARG A 84 -4.04 -7.66 -14.78
N ASN A 85 -3.56 -8.13 -15.92
CA ASN A 85 -3.08 -9.51 -16.08
C ASN A 85 -1.61 -9.65 -15.63
N LYS A 86 -0.80 -8.60 -15.83
CA LYS A 86 0.59 -8.48 -15.36
C LYS A 86 0.90 -7.01 -15.05
N ILE A 87 1.85 -6.78 -14.17
CA ILE A 87 2.44 -5.44 -13.97
C ILE A 87 3.28 -5.10 -15.21
N SER A 88 3.04 -3.94 -15.82
CA SER A 88 3.76 -3.52 -17.02
C SER A 88 4.13 -2.03 -17.00
N ILE A 89 5.26 -1.72 -17.64
CA ILE A 89 5.69 -0.33 -17.89
C ILE A 89 4.66 0.40 -18.78
N GLU A 90 4.01 -0.32 -19.69
CA GLU A 90 3.02 0.26 -20.61
C GLU A 90 1.83 0.87 -19.87
N GLU A 91 1.49 0.33 -18.70
CA GLU A 91 0.46 0.90 -17.83
C GLU A 91 0.86 2.28 -17.27
N GLN A 92 2.15 2.51 -17.00
CA GLN A 92 2.65 3.82 -16.55
C GLN A 92 2.70 4.81 -17.72
N LYS A 93 3.17 4.37 -18.90
CA LYS A 93 3.16 5.18 -20.12
C LYS A 93 1.74 5.61 -20.50
N SER A 94 0.78 4.69 -20.44
CA SER A 94 -0.63 4.96 -20.74
C SER A 94 -1.23 5.97 -19.76
N PHE A 95 -0.93 5.85 -18.47
CA PHE A 95 -1.35 6.82 -17.46
C PHE A 95 -0.79 8.23 -17.72
N LEU A 96 0.50 8.35 -18.05
CA LEU A 96 1.12 9.64 -18.34
C LEU A 96 0.51 10.32 -19.58
N ARG A 97 0.26 9.54 -20.64
CA ARG A 97 -0.47 10.03 -21.83
C ARG A 97 -1.87 10.49 -21.48
N PHE A 98 -2.60 9.69 -20.69
CA PHE A 98 -3.92 10.05 -20.19
C PHE A 98 -3.90 11.35 -19.39
N ALA A 99 -2.97 11.51 -18.44
CA ALA A 99 -2.84 12.71 -17.63
C ALA A 99 -2.56 13.96 -18.48
N VAL A 100 -1.66 13.88 -19.47
CA VAL A 100 -1.36 15.00 -20.39
C VAL A 100 -2.57 15.34 -21.28
N ASN A 101 -3.27 14.34 -21.80
CA ASN A 101 -4.46 14.57 -22.62
C ASN A 101 -5.64 15.15 -21.83
N ASN A 102 -5.55 15.13 -20.51
CA ASN A 102 -6.50 15.74 -19.60
C ASN A 102 -5.86 16.91 -18.83
N ASP A 103 -4.81 17.55 -19.35
CA ASP A 103 -4.22 18.78 -18.80
C ASP A 103 -3.91 18.71 -17.30
N ALA A 104 -3.35 17.58 -16.85
CA ALA A 104 -2.96 17.40 -15.45
C ALA A 104 -1.98 18.48 -14.99
N GLN A 105 -2.30 19.16 -13.88
CA GLN A 105 -1.40 20.09 -13.21
C GLN A 105 -0.40 19.34 -12.32
N ALA A 106 -0.84 18.23 -11.71
CA ALA A 106 0.01 17.36 -10.94
C ALA A 106 -0.35 15.89 -11.18
N ILE A 107 0.64 15.02 -11.04
CA ILE A 107 0.43 13.58 -10.90
C ILE A 107 1.09 13.04 -9.64
N VAL A 108 0.46 12.02 -9.04
CA VAL A 108 1.01 11.27 -7.91
C VAL A 108 1.11 9.79 -8.27
N LEU A 109 2.32 9.26 -8.33
CA LEU A 109 2.60 7.91 -8.77
C LEU A 109 3.23 7.10 -7.64
N GLU A 110 2.57 5.99 -7.28
CA GLU A 110 3.18 4.98 -6.43
C GLU A 110 4.27 4.20 -7.20
N CYS A 111 5.45 4.08 -6.61
CA CYS A 111 6.53 3.25 -7.12
C CYS A 111 6.17 1.77 -7.01
N MET A 112 6.20 1.08 -8.15
CA MET A 112 5.92 -0.35 -8.27
C MET A 112 7.20 -1.21 -8.34
N ALA A 113 8.33 -0.59 -8.66
CA ALA A 113 9.55 -1.30 -8.97
C ALA A 113 10.24 -1.78 -7.68
N VAL A 114 10.49 -3.09 -7.62
CA VAL A 114 11.20 -3.69 -6.47
C VAL A 114 12.70 -3.67 -6.72
N GLN A 115 13.16 -4.10 -7.89
CA GLN A 115 14.58 -4.20 -8.20
C GLN A 115 15.23 -2.82 -8.39
N PRO A 116 16.45 -2.57 -7.89
CA PRO A 116 17.13 -1.28 -8.01
C PRO A 116 17.25 -0.75 -9.43
N GLN A 117 17.51 -1.62 -10.42
CA GLN A 117 17.61 -1.20 -11.81
C GLN A 117 16.26 -0.69 -12.34
N TYR A 118 15.16 -1.40 -12.06
CA TYR A 118 13.83 -0.95 -12.48
C TYR A 118 13.37 0.31 -11.74
N GLN A 119 13.80 0.50 -10.49
CA GLN A 119 13.58 1.75 -9.77
C GLN A 119 14.30 2.92 -10.45
N LYS A 120 15.56 2.72 -10.85
CA LYS A 120 16.33 3.69 -11.63
C LYS A 120 15.65 4.02 -12.95
N ASP A 121 15.26 3.01 -13.72
CA ASP A 121 14.64 3.19 -15.03
C ASP A 121 13.26 3.88 -14.90
N SER A 122 12.50 3.56 -13.84
CA SER A 122 11.25 4.24 -13.53
C SER A 122 11.45 5.73 -13.29
N GLU A 123 12.49 6.12 -12.58
CA GLU A 123 12.77 7.53 -12.30
C GLU A 123 13.41 8.25 -13.49
N GLU A 124 14.49 7.73 -14.04
CA GLU A 124 15.30 8.43 -15.04
C GLU A 124 14.71 8.39 -16.46
N LEU A 125 13.89 7.38 -16.78
CA LEU A 125 13.33 7.22 -18.13
C LEU A 125 11.83 7.50 -18.20
N LEU A 126 11.07 7.14 -17.16
CA LEU A 126 9.61 7.14 -17.21
C LEU A 126 8.98 8.33 -16.49
N ILE A 127 9.32 8.59 -15.24
CA ILE A 127 8.61 9.55 -14.38
C ILE A 127 9.30 10.92 -14.35
N CYS A 128 10.63 10.92 -14.22
CA CYS A 128 11.46 12.11 -14.04
C CYS A 128 10.84 13.08 -13.03
N ALA A 129 10.67 12.63 -11.80
CA ALA A 129 9.89 13.31 -10.79
C ALA A 129 10.44 14.70 -10.49
N THR A 130 9.55 15.61 -10.11
CA THR A 130 9.92 16.87 -9.47
C THR A 130 10.07 16.70 -7.96
N HIS A 131 9.29 15.77 -7.40
CA HIS A 131 9.22 15.49 -5.96
C HIS A 131 9.29 13.98 -5.78
N GLY A 132 10.37 13.49 -5.18
CA GLY A 132 10.46 12.12 -4.68
C GLY A 132 9.94 12.05 -3.25
N VAL A 133 9.34 10.92 -2.88
CA VAL A 133 8.94 10.65 -1.49
C VAL A 133 9.45 9.28 -1.08
N ILE A 134 10.09 9.19 0.09
CA ILE A 134 10.44 7.91 0.74
C ILE A 134 9.69 7.82 2.07
N THR A 135 8.66 6.97 2.11
CA THR A 135 7.80 6.87 3.29
C THR A 135 8.52 6.21 4.46
N ASN A 136 9.11 5.03 4.23
CA ASN A 136 9.91 4.28 5.18
C ASN A 136 10.73 3.19 4.49
N ILE A 137 11.71 2.69 5.21
CA ILE A 137 12.59 1.58 4.91
C ILE A 137 12.38 0.61 6.06
N ARG A 138 11.68 -0.47 5.74
CA ARG A 138 11.49 -1.60 6.64
C ARG A 138 12.02 -2.84 5.94
N PRO A 139 12.51 -3.84 6.69
CA PRO A 139 12.72 -5.16 6.14
C PRO A 139 11.41 -5.62 5.51
N ASP A 140 11.40 -5.74 4.20
CA ASP A 140 10.29 -6.27 3.44
C ASP A 140 10.89 -7.14 2.35
N HIS A 141 10.25 -8.27 2.11
CA HIS A 141 10.70 -9.31 1.18
C HIS A 141 11.83 -10.21 1.71
N TRP A 142 11.50 -11.08 2.68
CA TRP A 142 12.35 -12.25 3.01
C TRP A 142 12.63 -13.16 1.80
N GLU A 143 11.81 -13.07 0.74
CA GLU A 143 12.04 -13.68 -0.58
C GLU A 143 13.32 -13.21 -1.28
N TRP A 144 13.81 -12.00 -0.95
CA TRP A 144 14.97 -11.38 -1.57
C TRP A 144 16.11 -11.09 -0.58
N THR A 145 15.95 -11.36 0.72
CA THR A 145 16.98 -11.18 1.77
C THR A 145 17.65 -9.80 1.72
N ASP A 146 16.90 -8.74 1.42
CA ASP A 146 17.46 -7.40 1.29
C ASP A 146 17.52 -6.73 2.67
N THR A 147 18.73 -6.32 3.09
CA THR A 147 18.91 -5.49 4.29
C THR A 147 18.38 -4.08 4.04
N GLU A 148 18.12 -3.32 5.10
CA GLU A 148 17.69 -1.92 4.98
C GLU A 148 18.67 -1.08 4.15
N GLU A 149 19.98 -1.36 4.24
CA GLU A 149 20.99 -0.76 3.38
C GLU A 149 20.72 -1.07 1.90
N LYS A 150 20.42 -2.33 1.56
CA LYS A 150 20.17 -2.75 0.18
C LYS A 150 18.86 -2.20 -0.37
N ILE A 151 17.83 -2.12 0.48
CA ILE A 151 16.56 -1.44 0.15
C ILE A 151 16.83 0.05 -0.11
N LEU A 152 17.61 0.72 0.75
CA LEU A 152 17.99 2.11 0.56
C LEU A 152 18.77 2.29 -0.75
N GLU A 153 19.70 1.40 -1.11
CA GLU A 153 20.41 1.47 -2.39
C GLU A 153 19.45 1.47 -3.59
N GLY A 154 18.35 0.72 -3.50
CA GLY A 154 17.25 0.78 -4.48
C GLY A 154 16.50 2.10 -4.46
N PHE A 155 16.05 2.55 -3.29
CA PHE A 155 15.27 3.80 -3.16
C PHE A 155 16.06 5.04 -3.57
N LYS A 156 17.38 5.06 -3.35
CA LYS A 156 18.26 6.13 -3.85
C LYS A 156 18.25 6.26 -5.37
N LYS A 157 17.83 5.23 -6.11
CA LYS A 157 17.65 5.29 -7.56
C LYS A 157 16.37 6.00 -7.99
N THR A 158 15.45 6.27 -7.05
CA THR A 158 14.24 7.07 -7.26
C THR A 158 14.38 8.53 -6.85
N ILE A 159 15.59 8.96 -6.51
CA ILE A 159 15.87 10.38 -6.22
C ILE A 159 15.80 11.16 -7.53
N PRO A 160 14.97 12.22 -7.62
CA PRO A 160 14.84 13.01 -8.83
C PRO A 160 16.15 13.74 -9.17
N ASN A 161 16.28 14.28 -10.39
CA ASN A 161 17.37 15.21 -10.72
C ASN A 161 16.83 16.65 -10.59
N ASN A 162 17.56 17.56 -9.92
CA ASN A 162 17.15 18.96 -9.75
C ASN A 162 15.74 19.11 -9.13
N GLY A 163 15.42 18.27 -8.15
CA GLY A 163 14.10 18.24 -7.52
C GLY A 163 14.17 18.27 -6.01
N ILE A 164 13.08 17.82 -5.38
CA ILE A 164 12.97 17.71 -3.92
C ILE A 164 12.77 16.24 -3.56
N LEU A 165 13.42 15.78 -2.49
CA LEU A 165 13.17 14.48 -1.88
C LEU A 165 12.64 14.67 -0.46
N ILE A 166 11.40 14.24 -0.21
CA ILE A 166 10.77 14.25 1.11
C ILE A 166 10.89 12.85 1.71
N TYR A 167 11.32 12.74 2.96
CA TYR A 167 11.46 11.44 3.64
C TYR A 167 10.90 11.43 5.06
N GLY A 168 10.31 10.32 5.47
CA GLY A 168 9.67 10.17 6.79
C GLY A 168 10.64 10.34 7.97
N LYS A 169 10.15 10.88 9.10
CA LYS A 169 10.93 10.99 10.36
C LYS A 169 11.53 9.67 10.80
N ASN A 170 10.70 8.63 10.79
CA ASN A 170 11.06 7.26 11.14
C ASN A 170 11.28 6.42 9.88
N TYR A 171 11.83 7.01 8.82
CA TYR A 171 12.04 6.25 7.59
C TYR A 171 13.03 5.09 7.79
N ILE A 172 13.83 5.08 8.86
CA ILE A 172 14.57 3.92 9.32
C ILE A 172 13.95 3.48 10.65
N VAL A 173 13.51 2.22 10.76
CA VAL A 173 12.83 1.72 11.96
C VAL A 173 13.85 1.19 12.97
N GLU A 174 14.12 1.98 14.01
CA GLU A 174 15.06 1.64 15.09
C GLU A 174 14.61 0.42 15.91
N SER A 175 13.31 0.14 15.96
CA SER A 175 12.69 -0.80 16.92
C SER A 175 12.79 -2.29 16.53
N LEU A 176 13.49 -2.66 15.45
CA LEU A 176 13.50 -4.03 14.92
C LEU A 176 14.79 -4.82 15.19
N LYS A 177 15.76 -4.28 15.95
CA LYS A 177 16.99 -5.03 16.31
C LYS A 177 17.39 -4.83 17.78
N PRO A 178 17.57 -5.91 18.56
CA PRO A 178 18.16 -5.82 19.91
C PRO A 178 19.62 -5.33 19.93
N ASN A 179 20.29 -5.27 18.77
CA ASN A 179 21.67 -4.82 18.60
C ASN A 179 21.81 -3.59 17.66
N TRP A 180 20.80 -2.72 17.60
CA TRP A 180 20.86 -1.52 16.75
C TRP A 180 21.94 -0.54 17.25
N ASN A 181 22.84 -0.10 16.36
CA ASN A 181 23.88 0.87 16.67
C ASN A 181 23.52 2.25 16.07
N PRO A 182 23.47 3.35 16.85
CA PRO A 182 23.26 4.71 16.35
C PRO A 182 24.14 5.10 15.14
N SER A 183 25.35 4.56 15.04
CA SER A 183 26.25 4.77 13.89
C SER A 183 25.68 4.24 12.57
N GLN A 184 24.80 3.23 12.58
CA GLN A 184 24.17 2.69 11.37
C GLN A 184 23.14 3.67 10.78
N LYS A 185 22.31 4.29 11.63
CA LYS A 185 21.35 5.33 11.21
C LYS A 185 22.08 6.52 10.59
N LEU A 186 23.14 6.98 11.24
CA LEU A 186 23.98 8.07 10.72
C LEU A 186 24.55 7.72 9.33
N LYS A 187 25.07 6.51 9.15
CA LYS A 187 25.61 6.04 7.86
C LYS A 187 24.55 6.02 6.76
N LEU A 188 23.33 5.57 7.06
CA LEU A 188 22.21 5.56 6.11
C LEU A 188 21.77 6.98 5.73
N ASN A 189 21.64 7.88 6.71
CA ASN A 189 21.33 9.29 6.46
C ASN A 189 22.39 9.96 5.57
N LEU A 190 23.68 9.75 5.88
CA LEU A 190 24.79 10.26 5.07
C LEU A 190 24.78 9.71 3.64
N SER A 191 24.43 8.43 3.46
CA SER A 191 24.29 7.79 2.16
C SER A 191 23.16 8.43 1.33
N LEU A 192 22.04 8.77 1.95
CA LEU A 192 20.92 9.45 1.32
C LEU A 192 21.28 10.89 0.93
N LEU A 193 21.89 11.65 1.85
CA LEU A 193 22.40 13.00 1.62
C LEU A 193 23.39 13.05 0.43
N LYS A 194 24.34 12.11 0.39
CA LYS A 194 25.30 12.01 -0.72
C LYS A 194 24.60 11.77 -2.05
N ALA A 195 23.59 10.90 -2.08
CA ALA A 195 22.87 10.61 -3.32
C ALA A 195 21.99 11.77 -3.79
N ALA A 196 21.35 12.49 -2.86
CA ALA A 196 20.61 13.72 -3.16
C ALA A 196 21.53 14.82 -3.73
N SER A 197 22.70 15.02 -3.09
CA SER A 197 23.71 15.99 -3.55
C SER A 197 24.23 15.69 -4.97
N LEU A 198 24.52 14.43 -5.29
CA LEU A 198 24.94 14.01 -6.64
C LEU A 198 23.90 14.29 -7.73
N LYS A 199 22.64 14.45 -7.33
CA LYS A 199 21.49 14.70 -8.21
C LYS A 199 21.01 16.15 -8.16
N ASN A 200 21.73 17.03 -7.45
CA ASN A 200 21.31 18.40 -7.15
C ASN A 200 19.87 18.46 -6.60
N THR A 201 19.53 17.54 -5.71
CA THR A 201 18.20 17.41 -5.12
C THR A 201 18.20 17.90 -3.68
N GLU A 202 17.23 18.73 -3.35
CA GLU A 202 16.99 19.19 -2.00
C GLU A 202 16.42 18.04 -1.15
N LEU A 203 16.94 17.86 0.05
CA LEU A 203 16.49 16.81 0.96
C LEU A 203 15.70 17.44 2.11
N ILE A 204 14.43 17.06 2.25
CA ILE A 204 13.49 17.63 3.23
C ILE A 204 12.95 16.51 4.13
N LEU A 205 13.07 16.70 5.44
CA LEU A 205 12.43 15.83 6.43
C LEU A 205 10.91 16.08 6.44
N ALA A 206 10.12 15.01 6.59
CA ALA A 206 8.65 15.07 6.71
C ALA A 206 8.21 15.64 8.06
N GLU A 207 8.55 16.90 8.31
CA GLU A 207 8.16 17.71 9.45
C GLU A 207 7.22 18.82 8.99
N PRO A 208 5.90 18.68 9.23
CA PRO A 208 4.94 19.72 8.87
C PRO A 208 5.24 21.07 9.53
N GLU A 209 5.03 22.14 8.77
CA GLU A 209 5.02 23.51 9.29
C GLU A 209 3.73 23.79 10.08
N LEU A 210 2.62 23.17 9.68
CA LEU A 210 1.36 23.18 10.43
C LEU A 210 1.54 22.62 11.84
N SER A 211 0.86 23.24 12.82
CA SER A 211 0.94 22.78 14.19
C SER A 211 0.34 21.38 14.32
N ARG A 212 0.96 20.57 15.19
CA ARG A 212 0.50 19.19 15.47
C ARG A 212 -0.98 19.12 15.83
N ASN A 213 -1.48 20.06 16.64
CA ASN A 213 -2.88 20.08 17.07
C ASN A 213 -3.85 20.28 15.90
N GLN A 214 -3.49 21.11 14.91
CA GLN A 214 -4.31 21.30 13.71
C GLN A 214 -4.40 20.00 12.90
N ILE A 215 -3.26 19.34 12.67
CA ILE A 215 -3.21 18.08 11.92
C ILE A 215 -3.96 16.98 12.68
N GLU A 216 -3.77 16.85 13.99
CA GLU A 216 -4.48 15.86 14.84
C GLU A 216 -5.99 16.09 14.82
N THR A 217 -6.44 17.35 14.81
CA THR A 217 -7.86 17.68 14.68
C THR A 217 -8.42 17.18 13.35
N ALA A 218 -7.77 17.50 12.23
CA ALA A 218 -8.19 17.02 10.90
C ALA A 218 -8.12 15.49 10.79
N PHE A 219 -7.04 14.91 11.32
CA PHE A 219 -6.82 13.47 11.35
C PHE A 219 -7.92 12.72 12.11
N GLY A 220 -8.45 13.29 13.20
CA GLY A 220 -9.56 12.73 13.97
C GLY A 220 -10.86 12.58 13.19
N TYR A 221 -11.03 13.30 12.07
CA TYR A 221 -12.20 13.18 11.20
C TYR A 221 -12.03 12.19 10.04
N ILE A 222 -10.85 11.57 9.90
CA ILE A 222 -10.64 10.51 8.91
C ILE A 222 -11.55 9.32 9.25
N ARG A 223 -12.30 8.85 8.25
CA ARG A 223 -13.32 7.79 8.42
C ARG A 223 -12.76 6.37 8.37
N TYR A 224 -11.45 6.22 8.49
CA TYR A 224 -10.76 4.93 8.39
C TYR A 224 -9.47 4.94 9.21
N PRO A 225 -8.96 3.78 9.64
CA PRO A 225 -7.69 3.70 10.34
C PRO A 225 -6.52 4.11 9.43
N GLU A 226 -5.82 5.18 9.80
CA GLU A 226 -4.65 5.71 9.09
C GLU A 226 -3.46 5.86 10.05
N HIS A 227 -2.24 5.89 9.52
CA HIS A 227 -1.04 6.20 10.27
C HIS A 227 -0.71 7.68 10.19
N TYR A 228 -0.55 8.30 11.36
CA TYR A 228 -0.21 9.72 11.47
C TYR A 228 1.08 10.08 10.69
N GLU A 229 2.08 9.21 10.68
CA GLU A 229 3.32 9.39 9.90
C GLU A 229 3.05 9.58 8.38
N ASN A 230 2.06 8.86 7.81
CA ASN A 230 1.70 9.02 6.40
C ASN A 230 1.08 10.40 6.14
N VAL A 231 0.32 10.92 7.11
CA VAL A 231 -0.29 12.24 7.05
C VAL A 231 0.77 13.32 7.13
N GLU A 232 1.73 13.22 8.05
CA GLU A 232 2.86 14.16 8.14
C GLU A 232 3.64 14.24 6.82
N ILE A 233 3.92 13.09 6.19
CA ILE A 233 4.58 13.04 4.87
C ILE A 233 3.74 13.74 3.81
N ALA A 234 2.44 13.43 3.72
CA ALA A 234 1.57 14.02 2.72
C ALA A 234 1.40 15.54 2.91
N VAL A 235 1.24 16.00 4.15
CA VAL A 235 1.22 17.42 4.53
C VAL A 235 2.49 18.09 4.07
N ARG A 236 3.66 17.53 4.42
CA ARG A 236 4.94 18.16 4.08
C ARG A 236 5.16 18.27 2.58
N VAL A 237 4.79 17.24 1.80
CA VAL A 237 4.82 17.32 0.34
C VAL A 237 3.96 18.48 -0.17
N CYS A 238 2.75 18.65 0.36
CA CYS A 238 1.83 19.69 -0.09
C CYS A 238 2.29 21.10 0.34
N GLU A 239 2.91 21.25 1.51
CA GLU A 239 3.53 22.51 1.94
C GLU A 239 4.66 22.93 0.99
N THR A 240 5.52 22.00 0.56
CA THR A 240 6.59 22.31 -0.43
C THR A 240 6.05 22.74 -1.79
N LEU A 241 4.78 22.43 -2.07
CA LEU A 241 4.07 22.83 -3.27
C LEU A 241 3.27 24.14 -3.11
N GLY A 242 3.33 24.77 -1.93
CA GLY A 242 2.63 26.01 -1.62
C GLY A 242 1.12 25.87 -1.41
N VAL A 243 0.64 24.66 -1.07
CA VAL A 243 -0.78 24.42 -0.79
C VAL A 243 -1.19 25.13 0.50
N SER A 244 -2.37 25.76 0.49
CA SER A 244 -2.88 26.46 1.67
C SER A 244 -3.12 25.53 2.86
N SER A 245 -2.89 26.04 4.07
CA SER A 245 -3.18 25.33 5.32
C SER A 245 -4.63 24.84 5.40
N GLU A 246 -5.58 25.62 4.90
CA GLU A 246 -7.00 25.29 4.92
C GLU A 246 -7.29 24.04 4.05
N SER A 247 -6.78 24.02 2.81
CA SER A 247 -6.94 22.87 1.92
C SER A 247 -6.18 21.65 2.38
N ILE A 248 -5.03 21.80 3.05
CA ILE A 248 -4.34 20.68 3.71
C ILE A 248 -5.27 20.02 4.73
N LEU A 249 -5.82 20.79 5.66
CA LEU A 249 -6.66 20.24 6.74
C LEU A 249 -7.97 19.62 6.21
N ARG A 250 -8.62 20.29 5.26
CA ARG A 250 -9.81 19.72 4.57
C ARG A 250 -9.45 18.48 3.75
N GLY A 251 -8.32 18.49 3.06
CA GLY A 251 -7.83 17.39 2.24
C GLY A 251 -7.51 16.13 3.03
N ILE A 252 -6.96 16.28 4.25
CA ILE A 252 -6.78 15.18 5.20
C ILE A 252 -8.15 14.57 5.54
N THR A 253 -9.11 15.41 5.92
CA THR A 253 -10.46 14.99 6.33
C THR A 253 -11.22 14.27 5.20
N ASN A 254 -11.07 14.75 3.96
CA ASN A 254 -11.76 14.24 2.78
C ASN A 254 -11.02 13.10 2.07
N ALA A 255 -9.93 12.59 2.65
CA ALA A 255 -9.16 11.50 2.06
C ALA A 255 -10.00 10.20 1.99
N VAL A 256 -9.89 9.51 0.86
CA VAL A 256 -10.53 8.20 0.64
C VAL A 256 -9.49 7.11 0.82
N SER A 257 -9.81 6.12 1.65
CA SER A 257 -8.91 5.02 1.97
C SER A 257 -8.56 4.16 0.75
N ASP A 258 -7.48 3.39 0.84
CA ASP A 258 -7.27 2.26 -0.05
C ASP A 258 -8.42 1.24 0.12
N PRO A 259 -8.88 0.55 -0.94
CA PRO A 259 -9.96 -0.44 -0.83
C PRO A 259 -9.66 -1.58 0.17
N GLY A 260 -8.39 -1.89 0.42
CA GLY A 260 -7.99 -2.88 1.42
C GLY A 260 -7.59 -2.30 2.77
N ALA A 261 -7.81 -1.01 3.01
CA ALA A 261 -7.62 -0.43 4.33
C ALA A 261 -8.41 -1.20 5.40
N LEU A 262 -7.90 -1.16 6.63
CA LEU A 262 -8.51 -1.87 7.76
C LEU A 262 -9.98 -1.46 7.91
N LYS A 263 -10.88 -2.44 7.85
CA LYS A 263 -12.30 -2.24 8.10
C LYS A 263 -12.72 -3.10 9.29
N ILE A 264 -13.44 -2.51 10.23
CA ILE A 264 -14.03 -3.21 11.37
C ILE A 264 -15.54 -3.06 11.27
N LEU A 265 -16.27 -4.18 11.34
CA LEU A 265 -17.74 -4.21 11.38
C LEU A 265 -18.19 -5.00 12.59
N ASP A 266 -19.08 -4.42 13.38
CA ASP A 266 -19.73 -5.07 14.51
C ASP A 266 -21.21 -5.30 14.19
N LYS A 267 -21.71 -6.50 14.49
CA LYS A 267 -23.10 -6.92 14.28
C LYS A 267 -23.60 -7.76 15.45
N GLU A 268 -24.91 -7.86 15.59
CA GLU A 268 -25.53 -8.65 16.65
C GLU A 268 -26.65 -9.50 16.10
N VAL A 269 -26.50 -10.83 16.19
CA VAL A 269 -27.47 -11.78 15.66
C VAL A 269 -27.95 -12.65 16.81
N LYS A 270 -29.24 -12.56 17.16
CA LYS A 270 -29.85 -13.34 18.26
C LYS A 270 -29.05 -13.22 19.58
N ASN A 271 -28.69 -11.99 19.95
CA ASN A 271 -27.87 -11.65 21.12
C ASN A 271 -26.44 -12.24 21.09
N LYS A 272 -25.92 -12.57 19.91
CA LYS A 272 -24.53 -13.00 19.70
C LYS A 272 -23.78 -11.96 18.90
N LEU A 273 -22.68 -11.47 19.48
CA LEU A 273 -21.83 -10.46 18.86
C LEU A 273 -20.98 -11.08 17.75
N GLN A 274 -21.03 -10.48 16.57
CA GLN A 274 -20.20 -10.84 15.43
C GLN A 274 -19.34 -9.64 15.05
N ARG A 275 -18.04 -9.72 15.32
CA ARG A 275 -17.08 -8.70 14.89
C ARG A 275 -16.29 -9.20 13.70
N PHE A 276 -16.12 -8.36 12.69
CA PHE A 276 -15.33 -8.63 11.50
C PHE A 276 -14.22 -7.60 11.34
N VAL A 277 -12.97 -8.06 11.46
CA VAL A 277 -11.74 -7.27 11.27
C VAL A 277 -11.13 -7.64 9.93
N PHE A 278 -11.34 -6.82 8.90
CA PHE A 278 -10.83 -7.04 7.55
C PHE A 278 -9.41 -6.48 7.40
N ALA A 279 -8.40 -7.24 7.82
CA ALA A 279 -6.98 -6.85 7.72
C ALA A 279 -6.25 -7.47 6.51
N PHE A 280 -6.93 -7.65 5.38
CA PHE A 280 -6.37 -8.31 4.19
C PHE A 280 -5.31 -7.49 3.42
N ALA A 281 -5.07 -6.22 3.75
CA ALA A 281 -3.91 -5.48 3.24
C ALA A 281 -2.66 -5.63 4.13
N ALA A 282 -2.81 -6.11 5.37
CA ALA A 282 -1.70 -6.40 6.27
C ALA A 282 -1.04 -7.73 5.87
N ASN A 283 -0.23 -7.68 4.82
CA ASN A 283 0.37 -8.84 4.21
C ASN A 283 1.72 -9.23 4.86
N ASP A 284 2.05 -8.76 6.06
CA ASP A 284 3.23 -9.19 6.85
C ASP A 284 2.87 -9.27 8.32
N VAL A 285 3.65 -10.06 9.06
CA VAL A 285 3.43 -10.32 10.49
C VAL A 285 3.49 -9.05 11.32
N VAL A 286 4.45 -8.15 11.08
CA VAL A 286 4.63 -6.94 11.90
C VAL A 286 3.42 -6.01 11.80
N SER A 287 2.93 -5.77 10.57
CA SER A 287 1.74 -4.94 10.36
C SER A 287 0.49 -5.61 10.91
N PHE A 288 0.37 -6.93 10.75
CA PHE A 288 -0.78 -7.69 11.26
C PHE A 288 -0.81 -7.72 12.80
N GLU A 289 0.33 -7.93 13.45
CA GLU A 289 0.46 -7.93 14.91
C GLU A 289 0.03 -6.58 15.52
N LYS A 290 0.37 -5.46 14.87
CA LYS A 290 -0.08 -4.13 15.31
C LYS A 290 -1.61 -4.00 15.31
N ILE A 291 -2.27 -4.51 14.27
CA ILE A 291 -3.74 -4.53 14.17
C ILE A 291 -4.33 -5.40 15.27
N LEU A 292 -3.75 -6.57 15.51
CA LEU A 292 -4.17 -7.47 16.57
C LEU A 292 -4.07 -6.79 17.94
N LYS A 293 -2.93 -6.16 18.25
CA LYS A 293 -2.72 -5.42 19.52
C LYS A 293 -3.71 -4.26 19.68
N SER A 294 -4.02 -3.52 18.61
CA SER A 294 -4.98 -2.41 18.69
C SER A 294 -6.41 -2.85 18.99
N ASP A 295 -6.78 -4.08 18.59
CA ASP A 295 -8.13 -4.63 18.78
C ASP A 295 -8.24 -5.57 19.99
N GLN A 296 -7.11 -5.99 20.57
CA GLN A 296 -7.02 -7.05 21.58
C GLN A 296 -7.93 -6.86 22.80
N LYS A 297 -8.14 -5.61 23.22
CA LYS A 297 -9.00 -5.26 24.37
C LYS A 297 -10.46 -5.69 24.20
N GLU A 298 -10.89 -5.89 22.97
CA GLU A 298 -12.28 -6.25 22.63
C GLU A 298 -12.49 -7.77 22.62
N TRP A 299 -11.41 -8.56 22.62
CA TRP A 299 -11.47 -9.99 22.33
C TRP A 299 -12.12 -10.82 23.43
N SER A 300 -12.08 -10.35 24.68
CA SER A 300 -12.72 -10.99 25.83
C SER A 300 -14.25 -11.10 25.70
N LYS A 301 -14.85 -10.32 24.78
CA LYS A 301 -16.29 -10.34 24.49
C LYS A 301 -16.72 -11.51 23.62
N PHE A 302 -15.78 -12.26 23.04
CA PHE A 302 -16.06 -13.29 22.04
C PHE A 302 -15.72 -14.69 22.56
N ASN A 303 -16.56 -15.66 22.23
CA ASN A 303 -16.35 -17.07 22.62
C ASN A 303 -15.32 -17.76 21.73
N SER A 304 -15.07 -17.22 20.53
CA SER A 304 -14.27 -17.85 19.49
C SER A 304 -13.57 -16.80 18.65
N ILE A 305 -12.27 -16.95 18.43
CA ILE A 305 -11.48 -16.09 17.54
C ILE A 305 -11.13 -16.91 16.31
N ILE A 306 -11.60 -16.46 15.15
CA ILE A 306 -11.54 -17.19 13.89
C ILE A 306 -10.72 -16.38 12.88
N LEU A 307 -9.68 -16.98 12.33
CA LEU A 307 -8.87 -16.39 11.28
C LEU A 307 -9.33 -16.84 9.90
N VAL A 308 -9.45 -15.90 8.97
CA VAL A 308 -9.58 -16.14 7.54
C VAL A 308 -8.30 -15.70 6.87
N PHE A 309 -7.40 -16.65 6.64
CA PHE A 309 -6.10 -16.36 6.05
C PHE A 309 -6.10 -16.63 4.54
N ASN A 310 -5.57 -15.70 3.77
CA ASN A 310 -5.49 -15.84 2.33
C ASN A 310 -4.05 -15.67 1.84
N SER A 311 -3.43 -16.77 1.37
CA SER A 311 -2.06 -16.75 0.88
C SER A 311 -1.92 -16.09 -0.49
N LYS A 312 -0.82 -15.36 -0.70
CA LYS A 312 -0.46 -14.77 -1.99
C LYS A 312 0.43 -15.73 -2.78
N ARG A 313 0.08 -16.04 -4.03
CA ARG A 313 0.75 -17.09 -4.82
C ARG A 313 2.23 -16.80 -5.04
N GLU A 314 2.59 -15.56 -5.35
CA GLU A 314 3.98 -15.16 -5.59
C GLU A 314 4.77 -14.88 -4.31
N ARG A 315 4.15 -15.02 -3.12
CA ARG A 315 4.81 -14.78 -1.82
C ARG A 315 4.76 -15.99 -0.86
N PRO A 316 5.41 -17.11 -1.18
CA PRO A 316 5.38 -18.32 -0.36
C PRO A 316 5.99 -18.10 1.05
N PHE A 317 7.06 -17.31 1.16
CA PHE A 317 7.76 -17.16 2.44
C PHE A 317 6.93 -16.40 3.46
N ARG A 318 6.11 -15.43 3.01
CA ARG A 318 5.15 -14.77 3.91
C ARG A 318 4.15 -15.76 4.52
N THR A 319 3.75 -16.77 3.76
CA THR A 319 2.88 -17.83 4.31
C THR A 319 3.58 -18.61 5.43
N ILE A 320 4.90 -18.82 5.31
CA ILE A 320 5.71 -19.45 6.37
C ILE A 320 5.75 -18.57 7.62
N GLU A 321 6.05 -17.27 7.46
CA GLU A 321 6.11 -16.31 8.56
C GLU A 321 4.79 -16.24 9.32
N PHE A 322 3.67 -16.12 8.61
CA PHE A 322 2.34 -16.14 9.22
C PHE A 322 2.08 -17.47 9.94
N GLY A 323 2.40 -18.61 9.33
CA GLY A 323 2.19 -19.91 9.99
C GLY A 323 2.99 -20.07 11.29
N LYS A 324 4.23 -19.57 11.33
CA LYS A 324 5.04 -19.52 12.56
C LYS A 324 4.43 -18.56 13.58
N PHE A 325 4.15 -17.32 13.18
CA PHE A 325 3.57 -16.31 14.07
C PHE A 325 2.25 -16.77 14.71
N LEU A 326 1.37 -17.39 13.92
CA LEU A 326 0.06 -17.86 14.40
C LEU A 326 0.17 -19.08 15.31
N THR A 327 1.30 -19.80 15.31
CA THR A 327 1.53 -20.93 16.23
C THR A 327 1.53 -20.47 17.68
N ASP A 328 2.12 -19.30 17.93
CA ASP A 328 2.25 -18.72 19.28
C ASP A 328 0.98 -17.96 19.71
N PHE A 329 -0.03 -17.92 18.85
CA PHE A 329 -1.27 -17.20 19.09
C PHE A 329 -2.32 -18.12 19.74
N SER A 330 -2.31 -18.18 21.07
CA SER A 330 -3.13 -19.12 21.87
C SER A 330 -4.64 -18.88 21.82
N GLY A 331 -5.10 -17.69 21.44
CA GLY A 331 -6.52 -17.35 21.40
C GLY A 331 -7.28 -17.85 20.16
N LEU A 332 -6.59 -18.34 19.12
CA LEU A 332 -7.24 -18.79 17.88
C LEU A 332 -7.93 -20.14 18.07
N SER A 333 -9.23 -20.18 17.82
CA SER A 333 -10.01 -21.42 17.81
C SER A 333 -9.99 -22.10 16.44
N LYS A 334 -9.99 -21.32 15.36
CA LYS A 334 -10.10 -21.83 13.99
C LYS A 334 -9.39 -20.97 12.96
N ILE A 335 -8.81 -21.61 11.95
CA ILE A 335 -8.20 -20.98 10.77
C ILE A 335 -8.83 -21.54 9.50
N TYR A 336 -9.52 -20.67 8.76
CA TYR A 336 -9.92 -20.91 7.38
C TYR A 336 -8.83 -20.43 6.44
N PHE A 337 -8.17 -21.37 5.76
CA PHE A 337 -7.06 -21.07 4.87
C PHE A 337 -7.50 -21.07 3.41
N PHE A 338 -7.15 -20.00 2.71
CA PHE A 338 -7.39 -19.77 1.28
C PHE A 338 -6.06 -19.56 0.51
N GLY A 339 -6.09 -19.82 -0.79
CA GLY A 339 -4.96 -19.61 -1.71
C GLY A 339 -4.03 -20.82 -1.85
N SER A 340 -2.89 -20.60 -2.53
CA SER A 340 -2.07 -21.67 -3.10
C SER A 340 -1.20 -22.44 -2.10
N TRP A 341 -0.81 -21.83 -0.97
CA TRP A 341 0.26 -22.34 -0.12
C TRP A 341 -0.22 -23.16 1.08
N GLN A 342 -1.30 -23.94 0.90
CA GLN A 342 -1.94 -24.75 1.95
C GLN A 342 -0.97 -25.74 2.61
N ARG A 343 -0.24 -26.51 1.79
CA ARG A 343 0.71 -27.52 2.26
C ARG A 343 1.87 -26.89 3.03
N LEU A 344 2.34 -25.74 2.57
CA LEU A 344 3.44 -25.01 3.18
C LEU A 344 3.03 -24.42 4.54
N PHE A 345 1.84 -23.84 4.63
CA PHE A 345 1.30 -23.39 5.91
C PHE A 345 1.16 -24.53 6.91
N ARG A 346 0.62 -25.67 6.47
CA ARG A 346 0.45 -26.87 7.31
C ARG A 346 1.77 -27.41 7.86
N SER A 347 2.86 -27.33 7.11
CA SER A 347 4.15 -27.89 7.57
C SER A 347 4.74 -27.08 8.72
N VAL A 348 4.46 -25.76 8.79
CA VAL A 348 5.05 -24.84 9.76
C VAL A 348 4.13 -24.45 10.91
N TYR A 349 2.81 -24.47 10.72
CA TYR A 349 1.85 -24.18 11.79
C TYR A 349 1.83 -25.32 12.82
N LYS A 350 2.08 -25.01 14.10
CA LYS A 350 2.07 -25.96 15.22
C LYS A 350 1.11 -25.55 16.34
N GLY A 351 0.24 -24.58 16.09
CA GLY A 351 -0.76 -24.12 17.07
C GLY A 351 -1.95 -25.08 17.17
N ASN A 352 -2.86 -24.77 18.09
CA ASN A 352 -4.00 -25.63 18.45
C ASN A 352 -5.30 -25.33 17.69
N ALA A 353 -5.33 -24.32 16.82
CA ALA A 353 -6.55 -23.94 16.11
C ALA A 353 -6.96 -25.03 15.10
N ASP A 354 -8.27 -25.27 14.97
CA ASP A 354 -8.81 -26.13 13.93
C ASP A 354 -8.49 -25.55 12.54
N LEU A 355 -7.87 -26.34 11.67
CA LEU A 355 -7.36 -25.88 10.38
C LEU A 355 -8.22 -26.43 9.23
N THR A 356 -9.01 -25.53 8.63
CA THR A 356 -9.85 -25.86 7.48
C THR A 356 -9.28 -25.22 6.21
N PHE A 357 -8.86 -26.06 5.27
CA PHE A 357 -8.43 -25.60 3.95
C PHE A 357 -9.62 -25.49 3.01
N TYR A 358 -9.87 -24.29 2.49
CA TYR A 358 -10.99 -24.06 1.60
C TYR A 358 -10.85 -24.86 0.29
N LYS A 359 -11.94 -25.53 -0.07
CA LYS A 359 -12.19 -26.14 -1.39
C LYS A 359 -13.43 -25.49 -1.98
N LYS A 360 -13.54 -25.40 -3.31
CA LYS A 360 -14.64 -24.69 -4.01
C LYS A 360 -16.05 -25.06 -3.56
N ASN A 361 -16.26 -26.25 -2.98
CA ASN A 361 -17.58 -26.78 -2.58
C ASN A 361 -17.76 -26.85 -1.05
N LEU A 362 -17.00 -26.08 -0.26
CA LEU A 362 -17.22 -26.06 1.18
C LEU A 362 -18.54 -25.34 1.49
N ILE A 363 -19.52 -26.09 1.99
CA ILE A 363 -20.79 -25.53 2.50
C ILE A 363 -20.59 -25.21 3.96
N PHE A 364 -20.90 -23.97 4.34
CA PHE A 364 -20.84 -23.51 5.72
C PHE A 364 -22.25 -23.50 6.30
N ASP A 365 -22.45 -24.17 7.43
CA ASP A 365 -23.70 -24.01 8.19
C ASP A 365 -23.65 -22.68 8.95
N LEU A 366 -24.27 -21.65 8.36
CA LEU A 366 -24.33 -20.32 8.95
C LEU A 366 -25.02 -20.33 10.33
N LYS A 367 -25.99 -21.21 10.57
CA LYS A 367 -26.69 -21.28 11.86
C LYS A 367 -25.76 -21.77 12.96
N GLU A 368 -24.97 -22.81 12.67
CA GLU A 368 -23.97 -23.32 13.60
C GLU A 368 -22.89 -22.27 13.86
N ILE A 369 -22.38 -21.65 12.80
CA ILE A 369 -21.31 -20.65 12.88
C ILE A 369 -21.71 -19.47 13.76
N PHE A 370 -22.94 -18.96 13.62
CA PHE A 370 -23.43 -17.80 14.37
C PHE A 370 -24.12 -18.15 15.70
N SER A 371 -24.03 -19.40 16.15
CA SER A 371 -24.58 -19.82 17.45
C SER A 371 -23.83 -19.23 18.67
N LYS A 372 -22.63 -18.68 18.45
CA LYS A 372 -21.75 -18.10 19.47
C LYS A 372 -21.33 -16.68 19.08
N SER A 373 -20.86 -15.90 20.05
CA SER A 373 -20.22 -14.62 19.74
C SER A 373 -18.84 -14.88 19.14
N ASN A 374 -18.58 -14.42 17.92
CA ASN A 374 -17.33 -14.68 17.22
C ASN A 374 -16.61 -13.40 16.82
N LEU A 375 -15.29 -13.43 16.93
CA LEU A 375 -14.39 -12.47 16.33
C LEU A 375 -13.78 -13.09 15.06
N TRP A 376 -14.08 -12.50 13.91
CA TRP A 376 -13.54 -12.88 12.61
C TRP A 376 -12.41 -11.95 12.21
N ILE A 377 -11.24 -12.50 11.90
CA ILE A 377 -10.07 -11.73 11.51
C ILE A 377 -9.63 -12.16 10.11
N GLY A 378 -9.71 -11.26 9.14
CA GLY A 378 -9.19 -11.46 7.79
C GLY A 378 -7.71 -11.09 7.69
N ALA A 379 -6.89 -11.94 7.08
CA ALA A 379 -5.45 -11.71 6.98
C ALA A 379 -4.86 -12.20 5.65
N GLY A 380 -3.69 -11.64 5.28
CA GLY A 380 -2.92 -12.07 4.13
C GLY A 380 -3.14 -11.20 2.90
N ASN A 381 -3.62 -11.80 1.80
CA ASN A 381 -3.77 -11.14 0.50
C ASN A 381 -5.19 -10.58 0.30
N TYR A 382 -5.30 -9.31 -0.09
CA TYR A 382 -6.58 -8.68 -0.40
C TYR A 382 -7.30 -9.31 -1.60
N GLN A 383 -6.58 -9.68 -2.66
CA GLN A 383 -7.21 -10.05 -3.94
C GLN A 383 -7.77 -11.48 -4.00
N GLY A 384 -7.66 -12.31 -2.96
CA GLY A 384 -8.14 -13.70 -3.06
C GLY A 384 -9.48 -13.97 -2.39
N SER A 385 -9.96 -15.19 -2.60
CA SER A 385 -11.33 -15.60 -2.30
C SER A 385 -11.68 -15.59 -0.81
N GLY A 386 -10.70 -15.69 0.09
CA GLY A 386 -10.94 -15.59 1.53
C GLY A 386 -11.55 -14.25 1.95
N ARG A 387 -11.12 -13.14 1.33
CA ARG A 387 -11.70 -11.82 1.57
C ARG A 387 -13.17 -11.78 1.13
N VAL A 388 -13.42 -12.15 -0.13
CA VAL A 388 -14.76 -12.15 -0.71
C VAL A 388 -15.71 -13.04 0.10
N TRP A 389 -15.20 -14.19 0.56
CA TRP A 389 -15.95 -15.08 1.42
C TRP A 389 -16.31 -14.42 2.76
N LEU A 390 -15.35 -13.77 3.44
CA LEU A 390 -15.62 -13.10 4.71
C LEU A 390 -16.55 -11.89 4.55
N GLU A 391 -16.41 -11.14 3.46
CA GLU A 391 -17.31 -10.02 3.12
C GLU A 391 -18.74 -10.52 2.87
N LYS A 392 -18.89 -11.62 2.13
CA LYS A 392 -20.19 -12.25 1.92
C LYS A 392 -20.77 -12.78 3.24
N LEU A 393 -19.96 -13.43 4.07
CA LEU A 393 -20.37 -13.90 5.39
C LEU A 393 -20.92 -12.75 6.25
N ALA A 394 -20.21 -11.61 6.26
CA ALA A 394 -20.68 -10.42 6.94
C ALA A 394 -21.97 -9.88 6.30
N ALA A 395 -22.08 -9.80 4.96
CA ALA A 395 -23.26 -9.28 4.28
C ALA A 395 -24.50 -10.15 4.48
N ASP A 396 -24.37 -11.48 4.41
CA ASP A 396 -25.47 -12.44 4.57
C ASP A 396 -26.13 -12.32 5.94
N LEU A 397 -25.40 -11.89 6.98
CA LEU A 397 -26.00 -11.56 8.29
C LEU A 397 -27.04 -10.45 8.24
N ASN A 398 -26.85 -9.43 7.39
CA ASN A 398 -27.84 -8.36 7.25
C ASN A 398 -29.18 -8.88 6.72
N VAL A 399 -29.13 -9.89 5.82
CA VAL A 399 -30.32 -10.48 5.23
C VAL A 399 -31.06 -11.38 6.22
N ILE A 400 -30.35 -11.99 7.15
CA ILE A 400 -30.95 -12.79 8.24
C ILE A 400 -31.66 -11.88 9.23
N GLU A 401 -31.07 -10.73 9.58
CA GLU A 401 -31.74 -9.70 10.41
C GLU A 401 -33.00 -9.16 9.73
N GLU A 402 -32.97 -8.78 8.45
CA GLU A 402 -34.15 -8.23 7.76
C GLU A 402 -35.33 -9.21 7.62
N LYS A 403 -35.07 -10.53 7.61
CA LYS A 403 -36.10 -11.56 7.49
C LYS A 403 -36.76 -11.91 8.83
N ASP A 404 -36.05 -11.80 9.94
CA ASP A 404 -36.59 -12.10 11.28
C ASP A 404 -37.49 -10.95 11.84
N TRP A 405 -37.55 -9.79 11.16
CA TRP A 405 -38.39 -8.63 11.56
C TRP A 405 -39.67 -8.45 10.71
N LYS A 406 -39.96 -9.36 9.78
CA LYS A 406 -41.25 -9.39 9.06
C LYS A 406 -42.20 -10.40 9.69
N PHE A 407 -42.82 -10.03 10.81
CA PHE A 407 -44.08 -10.62 11.27
C PHE A 407 -44.97 -9.54 11.88
#